data_AF-D3BSU2-F1
#
_entry.id   AF-D3BSU2-F1
#
_cell.length_a   1.000
_cell.length_b   1.000
_cell.length_c   1.000
_cell.angle_alpha   90.00
_cell.angle_beta   90.00
_cell.angle_gamma   90.00
#
_symmetry.space_group_name_H-M   'P 1'
#
loop_
_entity.id
_entity.type
_entity.pdbx_description
1 polymer ?
#
loop_
_entity_poly.entity_id
_entity_poly.type
_entity_poly.pdbx_seq_one_letter_code
_entity_poly.pdbx_strand_id
1 'polypeptide(L)'
;MSSPSSSTAAAPIRKKSILAPPIRLLESLSTINQDDHGNTPRPSKSMLLFISGMQSFTKDGGKTAEEKLTKANDEAVKSADTEEMAVTALGLGYCYSFESEKLERSLEHYQHSLSLWKKLHSAQSIKLIGLLGDISVIQLQLNQKQPALNTLLECQNIYKHANQDKSTNQEYQSLQDAIKKLQQ
;
A
#
# COMPACT_ATOMS: atom_id res chain seq x y z
N MET A 1 53.02 6.82 18.64
CA MET A 1 51.87 7.74 18.84
C MET A 1 50.97 7.58 17.64
N SER A 2 49.67 7.57 17.89
CA SER A 2 48.60 6.91 17.13
C SER A 2 48.42 7.37 15.67
N SER A 3 48.20 6.42 14.77
CA SER A 3 47.58 6.63 13.46
C SER A 3 46.08 6.88 13.62
N PRO A 4 45.46 7.79 12.86
CA PRO A 4 44.01 7.88 12.77
C PRO A 4 43.50 7.00 11.62
N SER A 5 42.83 5.90 11.95
CA SER A 5 42.02 5.15 10.98
C SER A 5 40.66 5.84 10.85
N SER A 6 40.53 6.73 9.86
CA SER A 6 39.24 7.29 9.46
C SER A 6 38.47 6.23 8.65
N SER A 7 37.62 5.46 9.33
CA SER A 7 36.62 4.60 8.68
C SER A 7 35.47 5.48 8.18
N THR A 8 35.50 5.83 6.90
CA THR A 8 34.34 6.38 6.20
C THR A 8 33.31 5.27 6.00
N ALA A 9 32.40 5.12 6.97
CA ALA A 9 31.20 4.32 6.78
C ALA A 9 30.36 4.96 5.67
N ALA A 10 30.32 4.32 4.50
CA ALA A 10 29.40 4.69 3.42
C ALA A 10 27.97 4.67 3.96
N ALA A 11 27.23 5.76 3.77
CA ALA A 11 25.83 5.83 4.17
C ALA A 11 25.05 4.67 3.51
N PRO A 12 24.24 3.91 4.26
CA PRO A 12 23.50 2.78 3.70
C PRO A 12 22.62 3.27 2.55
N ILE A 13 22.72 2.60 1.40
CA ILE A 13 21.88 2.83 0.23
C ILE A 13 20.43 2.62 0.68
N ARG A 14 19.65 3.71 0.77
CA ARG A 14 18.22 3.61 1.07
C ARG A 14 17.54 2.91 -0.11
N LYS A 15 17.21 1.62 0.04
CA LYS A 15 16.37 0.90 -0.92
C LYS A 15 15.08 1.74 -1.11
N LYS A 16 14.71 2.00 -2.37
CA LYS A 16 13.46 2.70 -2.70
C LYS A 16 12.43 1.66 -3.11
N SER A 17 11.24 1.73 -2.54
CA SER A 17 10.11 0.93 -3.00
C SER A 17 9.71 1.35 -4.42
N ILE A 18 9.18 0.39 -5.17
CA ILE A 18 8.51 0.62 -6.47
C ILE A 18 7.17 1.36 -6.32
N LEU A 19 6.65 1.45 -5.09
CA LEU A 19 5.36 2.07 -4.76
C LEU A 19 5.55 3.38 -4.01
N ALA A 20 4.55 4.26 -4.13
CA ALA A 20 4.44 5.41 -3.25
C ALA A 20 4.10 4.96 -1.82
N PRO A 21 4.46 5.74 -0.79
CA PRO A 21 4.03 5.44 0.58
C PRO A 21 2.50 5.37 0.68
N PRO A 22 1.94 4.34 1.36
CA PRO A 22 0.51 4.10 1.39
C PRO A 22 -0.28 5.12 2.21
N ILE A 23 0.36 6.10 2.85
CA ILE A 23 -0.30 7.09 3.71
C ILE A 23 -1.36 7.88 2.93
N ARG A 24 -1.06 8.33 1.70
CA ARG A 24 -2.04 9.04 0.87
C ARG A 24 -3.21 8.14 0.46
N LEU A 25 -2.93 6.88 0.15
CA LEU A 25 -3.95 5.90 -0.16
C LEU A 25 -4.86 5.65 1.06
N LEU A 26 -4.27 5.52 2.25
CA LEU A 26 -4.98 5.34 3.51
C LEU A 26 -5.82 6.56 3.91
N GLU A 27 -5.37 7.78 3.64
CA GLU A 27 -6.19 9.00 3.83
C GLU A 27 -7.50 8.95 3.02
N SER A 28 -7.50 8.25 1.87
CA SER A 28 -8.68 8.11 1.01
C SER A 28 -9.56 6.91 1.38
N LEU A 29 -8.95 5.79 1.75
CA LEU A 29 -9.64 4.55 2.11
C LEU A 29 -10.23 4.66 3.52
N SER A 30 -9.39 5.00 4.50
CA SER A 30 -9.72 4.86 5.91
C SER A 30 -10.57 6.01 6.47
N THR A 31 -11.52 5.66 7.32
CA THR A 31 -12.32 6.59 8.13
C THR A 31 -11.85 6.70 9.58
N ILE A 32 -10.83 5.93 9.99
CA ILE A 32 -10.27 5.89 11.36
C ILE A 32 -9.86 7.28 11.91
N ASN A 33 -9.71 8.29 11.05
CA ASN A 33 -9.39 9.68 11.46
C ASN A 33 -10.56 10.67 11.36
N GLN A 34 -11.77 10.24 10.95
CA GLN A 34 -12.87 11.16 10.60
C GLN A 34 -14.03 11.19 11.61
N ASP A 35 -14.19 10.15 12.42
CA ASP A 35 -15.27 10.08 13.40
C ASP A 35 -14.72 10.32 14.82
N ASP A 36 -14.82 11.57 15.28
CA ASP A 36 -15.36 11.93 16.60
C ASP A 36 -15.15 13.42 16.90
N HIS A 37 -16.23 14.20 16.71
CA HIS A 37 -16.34 15.55 17.25
C HIS A 37 -16.38 15.48 18.79
N GLY A 38 -15.22 15.55 19.44
CA GLY A 38 -15.10 15.88 20.86
C GLY A 38 -14.12 15.01 21.67
N ASN A 39 -13.72 13.85 21.17
CA ASN A 39 -12.66 13.02 21.74
C ASN A 39 -11.93 12.36 20.58
N THR A 40 -10.67 12.72 20.30
CA THR A 40 -9.86 11.88 19.40
C THR A 40 -9.83 10.48 20.00
N PRO A 41 -10.38 9.45 19.33
CA PRO A 41 -10.32 8.09 19.83
C PRO A 41 -8.85 7.74 20.05
N ARG A 42 -8.53 7.18 21.22
CA ARG A 42 -7.17 6.73 21.47
C ARG A 42 -6.83 5.70 20.41
N PRO A 43 -5.75 5.89 19.61
CA PRO A 43 -5.39 4.91 18.60
C PRO A 43 -5.22 3.53 19.25
N SER A 44 -5.79 2.51 18.60
CA SER A 44 -5.64 1.14 19.04
C SER A 44 -4.17 0.71 19.03
N LYS A 45 -3.87 -0.38 19.71
CA LYS A 45 -2.51 -0.91 19.76
C LYS A 45 -1.99 -1.31 18.37
N SER A 46 -2.84 -1.89 17.52
CA SER A 46 -2.52 -2.20 16.13
C SER A 46 -2.12 -0.93 15.36
N MET A 47 -2.89 0.16 15.49
CA MET A 47 -2.63 1.41 14.78
C MET A 47 -1.37 2.12 15.29
N LEU A 48 -1.11 2.11 16.60
CA LEU A 48 0.16 2.62 17.15
C LEU A 48 1.37 1.85 16.62
N LEU A 49 1.27 0.52 16.54
CA LEU A 49 2.33 -0.32 15.97
C LEU A 49 2.52 -0.03 14.48
N PHE A 50 1.42 0.13 13.73
CA PHE A 50 1.45 0.50 12.32
C PHE A 50 2.18 1.82 12.09
N ILE A 51 1.77 2.90 12.79
CA ILE A 51 2.41 4.23 12.68
C ILE A 51 3.91 4.13 13.01
N SER A 52 4.26 3.42 14.08
CA SER A 52 5.66 3.21 14.46
C SER A 52 6.44 2.43 13.40
N GLY A 53 5.81 1.43 12.76
CA GLY A 53 6.37 0.68 11.65
C GLY A 53 6.65 1.57 10.44
N MET A 54 5.65 2.35 10.01
CA MET A 54 5.77 3.29 8.89
C MET A 54 6.86 4.35 9.12
N GLN A 55 7.02 4.85 10.35
CA GLN A 55 8.09 5.78 10.69
C GLN A 55 9.48 5.12 10.67
N SER A 56 9.58 3.81 10.88
CA SER A 56 10.87 3.09 10.96
C SER A 56 11.57 2.97 9.60
N PHE A 57 10.83 3.07 8.47
CA PHE A 57 11.45 3.16 7.13
C PHE A 57 12.43 4.33 6.99
N THR A 58 12.24 5.40 7.77
CA THR A 58 13.14 6.56 7.73
C THR A 58 14.39 6.41 8.59
N LYS A 59 14.42 5.41 9.50
CA LYS A 59 15.42 5.32 10.59
C LYS A 59 16.46 4.22 10.40
N ASP A 60 16.07 3.02 9.97
CA ASP A 60 16.97 1.84 10.02
C ASP A 60 16.88 0.89 8.81
N GLY A 61 16.29 1.33 7.70
CA GLY A 61 16.32 0.56 6.45
C GLY A 61 15.35 -0.63 6.39
N GLY A 62 14.35 -0.69 7.27
CA GLY A 62 13.13 -1.49 7.05
C GLY A 62 12.99 -2.74 7.94
N LYS A 63 14.07 -3.23 8.57
CA LYS A 63 13.97 -4.41 9.45
C LYS A 63 13.03 -4.18 10.63
N THR A 64 13.16 -3.02 11.28
CA THR A 64 12.27 -2.64 12.39
C THR A 64 10.87 -2.28 11.91
N ALA A 65 10.71 -1.87 10.64
CA ALA A 65 9.39 -1.67 10.05
C ALA A 65 8.64 -3.00 9.92
N GLU A 66 9.29 -4.04 9.36
CA GLU A 66 8.70 -5.38 9.22
C GLU A 66 8.23 -5.93 10.57
N GLU A 67 9.08 -5.93 11.59
CA GLU A 67 8.73 -6.44 12.92
C GLU A 67 7.51 -5.73 13.53
N LYS A 68 7.43 -4.41 13.38
CA LYS A 68 6.33 -3.61 13.94
C LYS A 68 5.04 -3.78 13.15
N LEU A 69 5.12 -3.82 11.82
CA LEU A 69 3.97 -4.02 10.94
C LEU A 69 3.39 -5.43 11.09
N THR A 70 4.23 -6.44 11.30
CA THR A 70 3.77 -7.81 11.63
C THR A 70 3.00 -7.82 12.95
N LYS A 71 3.54 -7.21 14.00
CA LYS A 71 2.83 -7.08 15.29
C LYS A 71 1.54 -6.27 15.17
N ALA A 72 1.52 -5.24 14.32
CA ALA A 72 0.33 -4.45 14.05
C ALA A 72 -0.78 -5.33 13.44
N ASN A 73 -0.43 -6.10 12.41
CA ASN A 73 -1.33 -7.03 11.75
C ASN A 73 -1.84 -8.13 12.70
N ASP A 74 -0.96 -8.71 13.52
CA ASP A 74 -1.36 -9.71 14.53
C ASP A 74 -2.36 -9.15 15.55
N GLU A 75 -2.18 -7.89 15.95
CA GLU A 75 -3.10 -7.23 16.88
C GLU A 75 -4.45 -6.90 16.21
N ALA A 76 -4.44 -6.45 14.95
CA ALA A 76 -5.66 -6.20 14.19
C ALA A 76 -6.47 -7.49 13.94
N VAL A 77 -5.79 -8.61 13.68
CA VAL A 77 -6.45 -9.92 13.56
C VAL A 77 -7.11 -10.35 14.87
N LYS A 78 -6.48 -10.04 16.01
CA LYS A 78 -7.04 -10.36 17.34
C LYS A 78 -8.25 -9.50 17.69
N SER A 79 -8.23 -8.21 17.33
CA SER A 79 -9.38 -7.33 17.52
C SER A 79 -10.53 -7.66 16.56
N ALA A 80 -10.27 -8.43 15.50
CA ALA A 80 -11.19 -8.73 14.41
C ALA A 80 -11.74 -7.45 13.72
N ASP A 81 -11.00 -6.35 13.82
CA ASP A 81 -11.35 -5.10 13.18
C ASP A 81 -10.97 -5.15 11.70
N THR A 82 -11.98 -5.15 10.83
CA THR A 82 -11.79 -5.32 9.38
C THR A 82 -10.99 -4.16 8.77
N GLU A 83 -11.17 -2.93 9.27
CA GLU A 83 -10.47 -1.76 8.75
C GLU A 83 -9.01 -1.77 9.20
N GLU A 84 -8.73 -2.04 10.48
CA GLU A 84 -7.36 -2.18 10.98
C GLU A 84 -6.61 -3.33 10.30
N MET A 85 -7.29 -4.46 10.05
CA MET A 85 -6.72 -5.58 9.29
C MET A 85 -6.36 -5.13 7.86
N ALA A 86 -7.22 -4.33 7.22
CA ALA A 86 -6.96 -3.83 5.87
C ALA A 86 -5.77 -2.86 5.83
N VAL A 87 -5.69 -1.94 6.80
CA VAL A 87 -4.60 -0.97 6.97
C VAL A 87 -3.26 -1.68 7.22
N THR A 88 -3.24 -2.60 8.17
CA THR A 88 -2.00 -3.28 8.58
C THR A 88 -1.50 -4.26 7.51
N ALA A 89 -2.40 -4.95 6.80
CA ALA A 89 -2.03 -5.74 5.64
C ALA A 89 -1.41 -4.87 4.53
N LEU A 90 -1.98 -3.70 4.23
CA LEU A 90 -1.40 -2.77 3.26
C LEU A 90 0.00 -2.31 3.67
N GLY A 91 0.20 -2.00 4.95
CA GLY A 91 1.51 -1.63 5.50
C GLY A 91 2.56 -2.73 5.32
N LEU A 92 2.21 -3.97 5.62
CA LEU A 92 3.09 -5.13 5.40
C LEU A 92 3.41 -5.34 3.93
N GLY A 93 2.41 -5.25 3.05
CA GLY A 93 2.62 -5.29 1.61
C GLY A 93 3.64 -4.23 1.18
N TYR A 94 3.45 -2.98 1.63
CA TYR A 94 4.39 -1.91 1.33
C TYR A 94 5.81 -2.21 1.85
N CYS A 95 5.95 -2.82 3.03
CA CYS A 95 7.24 -3.25 3.55
C CYS A 95 7.96 -4.25 2.64
N TYR A 96 7.23 -5.24 2.14
CA TYR A 96 7.79 -6.26 1.26
C TYR A 96 8.11 -5.76 -0.15
N SER A 97 7.49 -4.65 -0.59
CA SER A 97 7.78 -4.03 -1.89
C SER A 97 9.20 -3.42 -2.03
N PHE A 98 9.96 -3.35 -0.93
CA PHE A 98 11.36 -2.87 -0.96
C PHE A 98 12.37 -3.95 -1.39
N GLU A 99 11.95 -5.21 -1.43
CA GLU A 99 12.82 -6.36 -1.70
C GLU A 99 12.22 -7.17 -2.86
N SER A 100 12.96 -7.24 -3.97
CA SER A 100 12.49 -7.91 -5.19
C SER A 100 12.12 -9.38 -4.94
N GLU A 101 12.84 -10.04 -4.04
CA GLU A 101 12.62 -11.42 -3.61
C GLU A 101 11.37 -11.60 -2.71
N LYS A 102 10.73 -10.51 -2.27
CA LYS A 102 9.51 -10.52 -1.46
C LYS A 102 8.30 -9.95 -2.21
N LEU A 103 8.39 -9.70 -3.52
CA LEU A 103 7.29 -9.09 -4.28
C LEU A 103 6.03 -9.97 -4.33
N GLU A 104 6.16 -11.29 -4.33
CA GLU A 104 5.02 -12.20 -4.23
C GLU A 104 4.29 -12.03 -2.89
N ARG A 105 5.03 -11.93 -1.78
CA ARG A 105 4.46 -11.64 -0.46
C ARG A 105 3.83 -10.25 -0.41
N SER A 106 4.47 -9.27 -1.04
CA SER A 106 3.88 -7.94 -1.20
C SER A 106 2.51 -8.04 -1.88
N LEU A 107 2.43 -8.76 -3.00
CA LEU A 107 1.19 -8.94 -3.75
C LEU A 107 0.11 -9.62 -2.90
N GLU A 108 0.44 -10.69 -2.18
CA GLU A 108 -0.49 -11.39 -1.29
C GLU A 108 -1.11 -10.44 -0.24
N HIS A 109 -0.29 -9.62 0.39
CA HIS A 109 -0.75 -8.66 1.40
C HIS A 109 -1.60 -7.53 0.80
N TYR A 110 -1.23 -7.00 -0.37
CA TYR A 110 -2.04 -6.02 -1.09
C TYR A 110 -3.40 -6.60 -1.53
N GLN A 111 -3.43 -7.85 -2.01
CA GLN A 111 -4.67 -8.54 -2.38
C GLN A 111 -5.56 -8.83 -1.16
N HIS A 112 -4.97 -9.21 -0.03
CA HIS A 112 -5.70 -9.38 1.22
C HIS A 112 -6.30 -8.04 1.67
N SER A 113 -5.53 -6.95 1.66
CA SER A 113 -6.02 -5.61 1.97
C SER A 113 -7.17 -5.21 1.04
N LEU A 114 -7.04 -5.44 -0.27
CA LEU A 114 -8.10 -5.16 -1.25
C LEU A 114 -9.39 -5.92 -0.94
N SER A 115 -9.30 -7.20 -0.58
CA SER A 115 -10.46 -8.01 -0.21
C SER A 115 -11.22 -7.42 0.98
N LEU A 116 -10.50 -6.88 1.96
CA LEU A 116 -11.11 -6.23 3.13
C LEU A 116 -11.71 -4.87 2.76
N TRP A 117 -11.00 -4.03 2.00
CA TRP A 117 -11.53 -2.73 1.56
C TRP A 117 -12.75 -2.85 0.64
N LYS A 118 -12.83 -3.91 -0.18
CA LYS A 118 -14.04 -4.21 -0.98
C LYS A 118 -15.26 -4.48 -0.10
N LYS A 119 -15.09 -5.06 1.09
CA LYS A 119 -16.18 -5.26 2.06
C LYS A 119 -16.61 -3.95 2.72
N LEU A 120 -15.65 -3.04 2.97
CA LEU A 120 -15.90 -1.76 3.65
C LEU A 120 -16.51 -0.69 2.74
N HIS A 121 -16.14 -0.63 1.46
CA HIS A 121 -16.53 0.46 0.56
C HIS A 121 -17.41 0.06 -0.62
N SER A 122 -17.70 -1.23 -0.82
CA SER A 122 -18.15 -1.83 -2.08
C SER A 122 -17.03 -2.04 -3.09
N ALA A 123 -17.12 -3.14 -3.84
CA ALA A 123 -16.17 -3.51 -4.89
C ALA A 123 -16.10 -2.53 -6.07
N GLN A 124 -17.11 -1.67 -6.23
CA GLN A 124 -17.17 -0.66 -7.29
C GLN A 124 -16.79 0.75 -6.80
N SER A 125 -16.22 0.87 -5.60
CA SER A 125 -15.83 2.17 -5.04
C SER A 125 -14.61 2.76 -5.74
N ILE A 126 -14.71 4.04 -6.11
CA ILE A 126 -13.61 4.80 -6.70
C ILE A 126 -12.40 4.91 -5.77
N LYS A 127 -12.60 4.77 -4.44
CA LYS A 127 -11.51 4.76 -3.45
C LYS A 127 -10.52 3.60 -3.65
N LEU A 128 -10.96 2.50 -4.30
CA LEU A 128 -10.12 1.32 -4.51
C LEU A 128 -9.11 1.47 -5.65
N ILE A 129 -9.24 2.50 -6.50
CA ILE A 129 -8.43 2.64 -7.72
C ILE A 129 -6.94 2.75 -7.41
N GLY A 130 -6.56 3.51 -6.37
CA GLY A 130 -5.15 3.61 -5.97
C GLY A 130 -4.56 2.26 -5.56
N LEU A 131 -5.32 1.48 -4.77
CA LEU A 131 -4.89 0.16 -4.32
C LEU A 131 -4.76 -0.85 -5.46
N LEU A 132 -5.72 -0.84 -6.38
CA LEU A 132 -5.66 -1.66 -7.61
C LEU A 132 -4.49 -1.23 -8.50
N GLY A 133 -4.19 0.07 -8.57
CA GLY A 133 -3.03 0.61 -9.25
C GLY A 133 -1.73 0.03 -8.70
N ASP A 134 -1.52 0.08 -7.38
CA ASP A 134 -0.34 -0.51 -6.73
C ASP A 134 -0.23 -2.01 -6.98
N ILE A 135 -1.33 -2.75 -6.91
CA ILE A 135 -1.39 -4.18 -7.27
C ILE A 135 -0.92 -4.42 -8.70
N SER A 136 -1.40 -3.62 -9.65
CA SER A 136 -1.00 -3.76 -11.07
C SER A 136 0.49 -3.50 -11.27
N VAL A 137 1.07 -2.54 -10.53
CA VAL A 137 2.51 -2.26 -10.56
C VAL A 137 3.32 -3.45 -10.03
N ILE A 138 2.91 -4.04 -8.89
CA ILE A 138 3.57 -5.23 -8.35
C ILE A 138 3.47 -6.39 -9.35
N GLN A 139 2.30 -6.63 -9.93
CA GLN A 139 2.08 -7.68 -10.93
C GLN A 139 3.00 -7.51 -12.14
N LEU A 140 3.19 -6.27 -12.63
CA LEU A 140 4.11 -6.00 -13.73
C LEU A 140 5.57 -6.29 -13.37
N GLN A 141 6.00 -5.97 -12.15
CA GLN A 141 7.36 -6.32 -11.69
C GLN A 141 7.56 -7.84 -11.57
N LEU A 142 6.50 -8.58 -11.25
CA LEU A 142 6.48 -10.05 -11.24
C LEU A 142 6.32 -10.67 -12.64
N ASN A 143 6.40 -9.87 -13.72
CA ASN A 143 6.13 -10.30 -15.10
C ASN A 143 4.74 -10.91 -15.33
N GLN A 144 3.77 -10.60 -14.45
CA GLN A 144 2.38 -11.04 -14.55
C GLN A 144 1.56 -10.06 -15.40
N LYS A 145 1.92 -9.95 -16.70
CA LYS A 145 1.31 -8.99 -17.64
C LYS A 145 -0.21 -9.15 -17.74
N GLN A 146 -0.71 -10.38 -17.86
CA GLN A 146 -2.15 -10.63 -18.00
C GLN A 146 -2.93 -10.34 -16.71
N PRO A 147 -2.51 -10.78 -15.51
CA PRO A 147 -3.10 -10.32 -14.27
C PRO A 147 -3.11 -8.79 -14.10
N ALA A 148 -2.01 -8.10 -14.43
CA ALA A 148 -1.95 -6.64 -14.39
C ALA A 148 -2.99 -5.99 -15.31
N LEU A 149 -3.12 -6.48 -16.55
CA LEU A 149 -4.14 -6.00 -17.48
C LEU A 149 -5.56 -6.20 -16.91
N ASN A 150 -5.85 -7.34 -16.31
CA ASN A 150 -7.15 -7.60 -15.70
C ASN A 150 -7.45 -6.64 -14.54
N THR A 151 -6.45 -6.36 -13.69
CA THR A 151 -6.55 -5.38 -12.59
C THR A 151 -6.83 -3.97 -13.13
N LEU A 152 -6.17 -3.55 -14.20
CA LEU A 152 -6.40 -2.23 -14.80
C LEU A 152 -7.78 -2.14 -15.49
N LEU A 153 -8.26 -3.22 -16.10
CA LEU A 153 -9.63 -3.30 -16.62
C LEU A 153 -10.67 -3.20 -15.50
N GLU A 154 -10.37 -3.74 -14.31
CA GLU A 154 -11.21 -3.52 -13.12
C GLU A 154 -11.28 -2.04 -12.74
N CYS A 155 -10.14 -1.33 -12.70
CA CYS A 155 -10.13 0.13 -12.51
C CYS A 155 -10.98 0.87 -13.55
N GLN A 156 -10.90 0.46 -14.82
CA GLN A 156 -11.67 1.08 -15.90
C GLN A 156 -13.17 0.94 -15.64
N ASN A 157 -13.61 -0.24 -15.19
CA ASN A 157 -15.01 -0.49 -14.87
C ASN A 157 -15.48 0.34 -13.66
N ILE A 158 -14.63 0.54 -12.66
CA ILE A 158 -14.92 1.41 -11.51
C ILE A 158 -15.11 2.86 -11.97
N TYR A 159 -14.23 3.38 -12.83
CA TYR A 159 -14.38 4.73 -13.38
C TYR A 159 -15.70 4.90 -14.16
N LYS A 160 -16.06 3.92 -15.00
CA LYS A 160 -17.33 3.91 -15.73
C LYS A 160 -18.53 3.89 -14.78
N HIS A 161 -18.50 3.03 -13.76
CA HIS A 161 -19.57 2.96 -12.76
C HIS A 161 -19.75 4.29 -12.02
N ALA A 162 -18.66 4.98 -11.72
CA ALA A 162 -18.66 6.29 -11.07
C ALA A 162 -18.96 7.47 -12.03
N ASN A 163 -19.24 7.22 -13.31
CA ASN A 163 -19.41 8.25 -14.36
C ASN A 163 -18.21 9.22 -14.46
N GLN A 164 -17.01 8.66 -14.26
CA GLN A 164 -15.72 9.35 -14.24
C GLN A 164 -14.86 9.00 -15.46
N ASP A 165 -15.41 8.30 -16.44
CA ASP A 165 -14.80 7.89 -17.71
C ASP A 165 -14.72 9.02 -18.76
N LYS A 166 -14.73 10.27 -18.29
CA LYS A 166 -14.76 11.49 -19.13
C LYS A 166 -13.37 11.82 -19.65
N SER A 167 -13.31 12.50 -20.81
CA SER A 167 -12.05 12.99 -21.40
C SER A 167 -11.30 14.00 -20.50
N THR A 168 -12.02 14.71 -19.64
CA THR A 168 -11.45 15.66 -18.68
C THR A 168 -10.79 15.00 -17.47
N ASN A 169 -11.06 13.70 -17.23
CA ASN A 169 -10.43 12.97 -16.15
C ASN A 169 -9.05 12.45 -16.61
N GLN A 170 -8.00 13.16 -16.23
CA GLN A 170 -6.62 12.82 -16.60
C GLN A 170 -6.16 11.46 -16.05
N GLU A 171 -6.64 11.05 -14.87
CA GLU A 171 -6.31 9.75 -14.28
C GLU A 171 -6.94 8.62 -15.09
N TYR A 172 -8.18 8.80 -15.55
CA TYR A 172 -8.83 7.85 -16.44
C TYR A 172 -8.13 7.76 -17.81
N GLN A 173 -7.71 8.89 -18.39
CA GLN A 173 -6.94 8.87 -19.65
C GLN A 173 -5.60 8.14 -19.49
N SER A 174 -4.88 8.41 -18.39
CA SER A 174 -3.62 7.72 -18.07
C SER A 174 -3.82 6.20 -17.91
N LEU A 175 -4.93 5.78 -17.31
CA LEU A 175 -5.33 4.38 -17.23
C LEU A 175 -5.57 3.77 -18.62
N GLN A 176 -6.27 4.48 -19.51
CA GLN A 176 -6.51 4.00 -20.88
C GLN A 176 -5.20 3.78 -21.64
N ASP A 177 -4.26 4.70 -21.51
CA ASP A 177 -2.94 4.59 -22.13
C ASP A 177 -2.16 3.38 -21.58
N ALA A 178 -2.22 3.15 -20.26
CA ALA A 178 -1.59 2.00 -19.64
C ALA A 178 -2.18 0.67 -20.14
N ILE A 179 -3.50 0.56 -20.23
CA ILE A 179 -4.21 -0.62 -20.76
C ILE A 179 -3.77 -0.87 -22.21
N LYS A 180 -3.77 0.17 -23.04
CA LYS A 180 -3.40 0.06 -24.47
C LYS A 180 -1.96 -0.43 -24.65
N LYS A 181 -1.02 0.06 -23.83
CA LYS A 181 0.39 -0.39 -23.85
C LYS A 181 0.54 -1.86 -23.49
N LEU A 182 -0.29 -2.40 -22.59
CA LEU A 182 -0.24 -3.80 -22.20
C LEU A 182 -0.94 -4.74 -23.20
N GLN A 183 -1.80 -4.22 -24.07
CA GLN A 183 -2.43 -5.02 -25.12
C GLN A 183 -1.56 -5.16 -26.38
N GLN A 184 -0.53 -4.33 -26.52
CA GLN A 184 0.51 -4.43 -27.55
C GLN A 184 1.58 -5.43 -27.14
#